data_AF-S2DVQ7-F1
#
_entry.id   AF-S2DVQ7-F1
#
_cell.length_a   1.000
_cell.length_b   1.000
_cell.length_c   1.000
_cell.angle_alpha   90.00
_cell.angle_beta   90.00
_cell.angle_gamma   90.00
#
_symmetry.space_group_name_H-M   'P 1'
#
loop_
_entity.id
_entity.type
_entity.pdbx_description
1 polymer ?
#
loop_
_entity_poly.entity_id
_entity_poly.type
_entity_poly.pdbx_seq_one_letter_code
_entity_poly.pdbx_strand_id
1 'polypeptide(L)'
;MKKLIVNFWLIPVFLIALVFSACDPRADESPTDFRITSPEFENGFLVIQRAAEGPTVFQIETNHPVEFSNRYNEDNFQVDPSGEITLTPPQTTNDIFWVEVVISDSEKKILPVVFANRPEQYKNVINSLVNFQNHNDELVLFFRHMIADVGADMEDSEVEDWWKSCESSDARQLSESGKNQAKLIGNTFKKLNIPVGEAISSEMCRAFQSLEYMELGMPIQKYGLINHASCNNLENIFPEVMDLVPDYMNPEEILLVAGHSNLLMGNPFEGQFSFFRMGDGFLLKKGNQGELELLGGVPFDIWRSILYSDFL
;
A
#
# COMPACT_ATOMS: atom_id res chain seq x y z
N MET A 1 26.62 93.01 -31.74
CA MET A 1 25.56 92.03 -32.08
C MET A 1 26.23 90.80 -32.70
N LYS A 2 26.02 89.60 -32.12
CA LYS A 2 26.57 88.26 -32.50
C LYS A 2 28.05 88.06 -32.10
N LYS A 3 28.54 87.00 -31.43
CA LYS A 3 28.09 85.66 -30.95
C LYS A 3 29.04 85.23 -29.80
N LEU A 4 28.54 84.59 -28.72
CA LEU A 4 28.80 83.20 -28.26
C LEU A 4 30.25 82.66 -28.49
N ILE A 5 30.95 82.12 -27.49
CA ILE A 5 30.89 80.70 -27.06
C ILE A 5 31.33 80.58 -25.59
N VAL A 6 30.51 79.87 -24.79
CA VAL A 6 30.81 79.41 -23.43
C VAL A 6 31.15 77.92 -23.51
N ASN A 7 32.33 77.54 -23.01
CA ASN A 7 32.73 76.14 -22.84
C ASN A 7 32.07 75.56 -21.58
N PHE A 8 31.13 74.65 -21.75
CA PHE A 8 30.61 73.80 -20.67
C PHE A 8 31.16 72.39 -20.87
N TRP A 9 32.04 71.96 -19.98
CA TRP A 9 32.53 70.59 -19.86
C TRP A 9 31.45 69.77 -19.13
N LEU A 10 30.76 68.89 -19.85
CA LEU A 10 29.89 67.85 -19.27
C LEU A 10 30.75 66.62 -19.00
N ILE A 11 30.96 66.31 -17.72
CA ILE A 11 31.50 65.04 -17.25
C ILE A 11 30.33 64.02 -17.27
N PRO A 12 30.42 62.90 -18.00
CA PRO A 12 29.47 61.82 -17.85
C PRO A 12 29.86 61.00 -16.62
N VAL A 13 29.04 61.09 -15.56
CA VAL A 13 29.09 60.16 -14.43
C VAL A 13 28.55 58.82 -14.93
N PHE A 14 29.46 57.89 -15.22
CA PHE A 14 29.13 56.49 -15.44
C PHE A 14 28.64 55.88 -14.12
N LEU A 15 27.33 55.68 -14.00
CA LEU A 15 26.73 54.84 -12.96
C LEU A 15 27.08 53.38 -13.28
N ILE A 16 28.13 52.87 -12.64
CA ILE A 16 28.41 51.43 -12.60
C ILE A 16 27.39 50.82 -11.65
N ALA A 17 26.28 50.33 -12.22
CA ALA A 17 25.41 49.41 -11.53
C ALA A 17 26.16 48.07 -11.38
N LEU A 18 26.82 47.90 -10.23
CA LEU A 18 27.29 46.60 -9.75
C LEU A 18 26.06 45.72 -9.52
N VAL A 19 25.69 44.97 -10.54
CA VAL A 19 24.83 43.80 -10.38
C VAL A 19 25.67 42.78 -9.60
N PHE A 20 25.56 42.82 -8.28
CA PHE A 20 25.90 41.68 -7.44
C PHE A 20 24.91 40.57 -7.82
N SER A 21 25.24 39.81 -8.86
CA SER A 21 24.74 38.47 -9.03
C SER A 21 25.29 37.70 -7.83
N ALA A 22 24.52 37.71 -6.73
CA ALA A 22 24.67 36.75 -5.67
C ALA A 22 24.44 35.39 -6.33
N CYS A 23 25.52 34.75 -6.76
CA CYS A 23 25.53 33.32 -6.93
C CYS A 23 25.13 32.78 -5.56
N ASP A 24 23.89 32.29 -5.44
CA ASP A 24 23.49 31.51 -4.28
C ASP A 24 24.38 30.26 -4.31
N PRO A 25 25.32 30.08 -3.36
CA PRO A 25 26.17 28.90 -3.34
C PRO A 25 25.38 27.62 -3.01
N ARG A 26 24.05 27.71 -2.87
CA ARG A 26 23.12 26.58 -2.80
C ARG A 26 22.74 26.01 -4.18
N ALA A 27 23.46 26.37 -5.24
CA ALA A 27 23.31 25.72 -6.54
C ALA A 27 23.72 24.24 -6.48
N ASP A 28 22.75 23.39 -6.19
CA ASP A 28 22.44 22.17 -6.94
C ASP A 28 23.39 20.97 -6.76
N GLU A 29 23.83 20.70 -5.54
CA GLU A 29 24.26 19.34 -5.17
C GLU A 29 23.17 18.70 -4.31
N SER A 30 22.33 17.88 -4.93
CA SER A 30 21.45 16.97 -4.17
C SER A 30 22.32 16.16 -3.20
N PRO A 31 21.97 16.07 -1.90
CA PRO A 31 22.69 15.22 -0.97
C PRO A 31 22.60 13.78 -1.46
N THR A 32 23.68 13.29 -2.09
CA THR A 32 23.76 11.92 -2.63
C THR A 32 23.55 10.83 -1.57
N ASP A 33 23.58 11.19 -0.29
CA ASP A 33 23.39 10.30 0.85
C ASP A 33 22.14 10.60 1.70
N PHE A 34 21.12 11.30 1.17
CA PHE A 34 19.87 11.57 1.89
C PHE A 34 19.23 10.29 2.44
N ARG A 35 18.86 10.31 3.72
CA ARG A 35 18.20 9.21 4.44
C ARG A 35 17.20 9.75 5.46
N ILE A 36 16.09 9.04 5.59
CA ILE A 36 15.21 9.12 6.75
C ILE A 36 15.90 8.34 7.89
N THR A 37 16.03 8.98 9.04
CA THR A 37 16.71 8.44 10.22
C THR A 37 15.76 8.13 11.37
N SER A 38 14.47 8.42 11.22
CA SER A 38 13.44 8.04 12.21
C SER A 38 13.51 6.54 12.52
N PRO A 39 13.50 6.12 13.79
CA PRO A 39 13.54 4.71 14.16
C PRO A 39 12.30 3.93 13.72
N GLU A 40 11.19 4.62 13.44
CA GLU A 40 9.95 4.09 12.88
C GLU A 40 10.03 3.83 11.37
N PHE A 41 11.12 4.29 10.72
CA PHE A 41 11.34 4.09 9.30
C PHE A 41 12.00 2.74 9.04
N GLU A 42 11.29 1.86 8.36
CA GLU A 42 11.73 0.50 8.06
C GLU A 42 11.23 0.07 6.68
N ASN A 43 12.11 -0.53 5.89
CA ASN A 43 11.80 -1.08 4.56
C ASN A 43 11.01 -0.09 3.68
N GLY A 44 11.40 1.18 3.67
CA GLY A 44 10.77 2.21 2.82
C GLY A 44 9.42 2.75 3.32
N PHE A 45 9.02 2.42 4.55
CA PHE A 45 7.80 2.90 5.20
C PHE A 45 8.11 3.58 6.53
N LEU A 46 7.33 4.58 6.90
CA LEU A 46 7.31 5.13 8.25
C LEU A 46 6.11 4.57 9.01
N VAL A 47 6.30 3.71 10.01
CA VAL A 47 5.21 3.02 10.72
C VAL A 47 5.05 3.54 12.14
N ILE A 48 4.00 4.31 12.38
CA ILE A 48 3.79 5.12 13.59
C ILE A 48 2.63 4.55 14.40
N GLN A 49 2.86 4.43 15.71
CA GLN A 49 1.81 4.09 16.67
C GLN A 49 0.80 5.23 16.80
N ARG A 50 -0.49 4.93 16.63
CA ARG A 50 -1.56 5.88 16.90
C ARG A 50 -1.67 6.19 18.39
N ALA A 51 -1.89 7.47 18.70
CA ALA A 51 -2.32 7.89 20.02
C ALA A 51 -3.70 7.29 20.35
N ALA A 52 -3.85 6.80 21.58
CA ALA A 52 -5.11 6.24 22.06
C ALA A 52 -6.22 7.31 22.17
N GLU A 53 -5.83 8.55 22.47
CA GLU A 53 -6.70 9.71 22.58
C GLU A 53 -6.03 10.93 21.93
N GLY A 54 -6.84 11.80 21.31
CA GLY A 54 -6.36 13.03 20.69
C GLY A 54 -5.61 12.82 19.36
N PRO A 55 -4.95 13.89 18.87
CA PRO A 55 -4.15 13.81 17.65
C PRO A 55 -2.87 12.99 17.87
N THR A 56 -2.45 12.27 16.83
CA THR A 56 -1.11 11.68 16.77
C THR A 56 -0.19 12.68 16.11
N VAL A 57 0.87 13.11 16.80
CA VAL A 57 1.89 14.03 16.29
C VAL A 57 3.22 13.28 16.23
N PHE A 58 3.96 13.42 15.14
CA PHE A 58 5.24 12.75 14.94
C PHE A 58 6.19 13.63 14.13
N GLN A 59 7.49 13.60 14.44
CA GLN A 59 8.51 14.35 13.71
C GLN A 59 9.31 13.39 12.83
N ILE A 60 9.30 13.62 11.52
CA ILE A 60 10.19 12.90 10.59
C ILE A 60 11.62 13.39 10.81
N GLU A 61 12.53 12.47 11.05
CA GLU A 61 13.96 12.74 11.23
C GLU A 61 14.73 12.35 9.97
N THR A 62 15.70 13.18 9.60
CA THR A 62 16.54 12.99 8.41
C THR A 62 17.98 13.39 8.72
N ASN A 63 18.94 12.88 7.93
CA ASN A 63 20.35 13.27 8.07
C ASN A 63 20.69 14.63 7.43
N HIS A 64 19.77 15.21 6.65
CA HIS A 64 19.90 16.53 6.02
C HIS A 64 18.57 17.29 6.09
N PRO A 65 18.57 18.62 6.28
CA PRO A 65 17.34 19.40 6.21
C PRO A 65 16.68 19.28 4.82
N VAL A 66 15.40 18.92 4.80
CA VAL A 66 14.56 18.83 3.60
C VAL A 66 13.17 19.38 3.92
N GLU A 67 12.40 19.71 2.89
CA GLU A 67 11.01 20.12 3.06
C GLU A 67 10.06 18.94 2.87
N PHE A 68 8.97 18.95 3.64
CA PHE A 68 7.92 17.94 3.55
C PHE A 68 6.59 18.58 3.16
N SER A 69 5.73 17.82 2.49
CA SER A 69 4.35 18.24 2.24
C SER A 69 3.40 17.06 2.07
N ASN A 70 2.12 17.32 2.25
CA ASN A 70 1.07 16.40 1.87
C ASN A 70 1.14 16.11 0.36
N ARG A 71 1.21 14.83 -0.03
CA ARG A 71 0.99 14.47 -1.43
C ARG A 71 -0.47 14.71 -1.86
N TYR A 72 -1.39 14.42 -0.94
CA TYR A 72 -2.83 14.59 -1.13
C TYR A 72 -3.42 15.38 0.04
N ASN A 73 -4.37 16.26 -0.26
CA ASN A 73 -5.11 16.98 0.76
C ASN A 73 -6.10 16.02 1.42
N GLU A 74 -5.88 15.74 2.71
CA GLU A 74 -6.78 14.97 3.55
C GLU A 74 -7.10 15.80 4.79
N ASP A 75 -8.39 15.96 5.10
CA ASP A 75 -8.84 16.90 6.13
C ASP A 75 -8.25 16.62 7.52
N ASN A 76 -7.90 15.36 7.78
CA ASN A 76 -7.42 14.91 9.08
C ASN A 76 -5.92 14.59 9.13
N PHE A 77 -5.17 14.76 8.04
CA PHE A 77 -3.74 14.50 7.98
C PHE A 77 -2.99 15.71 7.46
N GLN A 78 -2.07 16.24 8.25
CA GLN A 78 -1.27 17.41 7.89
C GLN A 78 0.22 17.12 8.06
N VAL A 79 1.01 17.70 7.16
CA VAL A 79 2.47 17.67 7.16
C VAL A 79 2.97 19.10 7.11
N ASP A 80 3.69 19.52 8.15
CA ASP A 80 4.41 20.79 8.16
C ASP A 80 5.71 20.66 7.32
N PRO A 81 6.17 21.75 6.65
CA PRO A 81 7.43 21.72 5.91
C PRO A 81 8.65 21.26 6.71
N SER A 82 8.65 21.38 8.04
CA SER A 82 9.70 20.86 8.91
C SER A 82 9.69 19.34 9.11
N GLY A 83 8.64 18.64 8.65
CA GLY A 83 8.48 17.20 8.81
C GLY A 83 7.65 16.78 10.01
N GLU A 84 7.07 17.72 10.77
CA GLU A 84 6.05 17.39 11.77
C GLU A 84 4.77 16.94 11.03
N ILE A 85 4.30 15.74 11.35
CA ILE A 85 3.05 15.19 10.84
C ILE A 85 2.02 15.17 11.97
N THR A 86 0.77 15.49 11.64
CA THR A 86 -0.36 15.47 12.57
C THR A 86 -1.53 14.71 11.97
N LEU A 87 -1.98 13.64 12.63
CA LEU A 87 -3.21 12.93 12.33
C LEU A 87 -4.27 13.25 13.40
N THR A 88 -5.35 13.92 12.99
CA THR A 88 -6.41 14.40 13.88
C THR A 88 -7.63 13.46 13.88
N PRO A 89 -8.33 13.27 15.02
CA PRO A 89 -9.61 12.55 15.03
C PRO A 89 -10.74 13.29 14.27
N PRO A 90 -11.80 12.59 13.80
CA PRO A 90 -11.97 11.14 13.84
C PRO A 90 -10.96 10.48 12.91
N GLN A 91 -10.32 9.43 13.40
CA GLN A 91 -9.34 8.70 12.59
C GLN A 91 -10.09 8.02 11.44
N THR A 92 -9.62 8.26 10.22
CA THR A 92 -10.19 7.66 9.01
C THR A 92 -9.98 6.15 9.00
N THR A 93 -10.69 5.47 8.10
CA THR A 93 -10.45 4.05 7.78
C THR A 93 -9.15 3.83 6.99
N ASN A 94 -8.48 4.91 6.58
CA ASN A 94 -7.21 4.84 5.89
C ASN A 94 -6.09 4.81 6.92
N ASP A 95 -5.30 3.73 6.89
CA ASP A 95 -4.16 3.58 7.78
C ASP A 95 -2.86 4.10 7.15
N ILE A 96 -2.87 4.49 5.87
CA ILE A 96 -1.67 4.87 5.11
C ILE A 96 -1.88 6.19 4.36
N PHE A 97 -0.90 7.08 4.51
CA PHE A 97 -0.83 8.39 3.88
C PHE A 97 0.48 8.51 3.09
N TRP A 98 0.58 9.50 2.21
CA TRP A 98 1.77 9.74 1.39
C TRP A 98 2.31 11.14 1.62
N VAL A 99 3.56 11.21 2.05
CA VAL A 99 4.32 12.45 2.26
C VAL A 99 5.26 12.64 1.08
N GLU A 100 5.22 13.82 0.46
CA GLU A 100 6.24 14.23 -0.50
C GLU A 100 7.44 14.80 0.26
N VAL A 101 8.62 14.26 -0.01
CA VAL A 101 9.92 14.67 0.54
C VAL A 101 10.68 15.40 -0.56
N VAL A 102 10.92 16.69 -0.38
CA VAL A 102 11.62 17.56 -1.34
C VAL A 102 13.10 17.63 -0.95
N ILE A 103 13.92 16.81 -1.60
CA ILE A 103 15.36 16.72 -1.35
C ILE A 103 16.10 17.86 -2.05
N SER A 104 15.65 18.21 -3.26
CA SER A 104 16.11 19.36 -4.04
C SER A 104 14.99 19.83 -4.98
N ASP A 105 15.23 20.92 -5.72
CA ASP A 105 14.27 21.41 -6.74
C ASP A 105 13.98 20.38 -7.83
N SER A 106 14.90 19.44 -8.06
CA SER A 106 14.80 18.40 -9.11
C SER A 106 14.53 17.00 -8.56
N GLU A 107 14.67 16.78 -7.26
CA GLU A 107 14.50 15.47 -6.61
C GLU A 107 13.43 15.50 -5.53
N LYS A 108 12.36 14.74 -5.80
CA LYS A 108 11.25 14.51 -4.87
C LYS A 108 11.04 13.02 -4.70
N LYS A 109 10.75 12.59 -3.48
CA LYS A 109 10.43 11.20 -3.16
C LYS A 109 9.11 11.10 -2.43
N ILE A 110 8.42 9.97 -2.60
CA ILE A 110 7.19 9.68 -1.90
C ILE A 110 7.47 8.72 -0.75
N LEU A 111 7.19 9.17 0.47
CA LEU A 111 7.25 8.39 1.69
C LEU A 111 5.84 7.93 2.10
N PRO A 112 5.56 6.61 2.08
CA PRO A 112 4.37 6.07 2.72
C PRO A 112 4.49 6.16 4.25
N VAL A 113 3.46 6.69 4.89
CA VAL A 113 3.35 6.81 6.34
C VAL A 113 2.15 6.02 6.82
N VAL A 114 2.39 5.02 7.66
CA VAL A 114 1.36 4.15 8.23
C VAL A 114 1.08 4.58 9.66
N PHE A 115 -0.18 4.89 9.98
CA PHE A 115 -0.62 5.06 11.35
C PHE A 115 -1.39 3.83 11.79
N ALA A 116 -0.84 3.08 12.74
CA ALA A 116 -1.40 1.81 13.17
C ALA A 116 -1.65 1.75 14.68
N ASN A 117 -2.69 1.02 15.09
CA ASN A 117 -2.88 0.64 16.49
C ASN A 117 -1.91 -0.48 16.91
N ARG A 118 -1.38 -1.24 15.94
CA ARG A 118 -0.45 -2.37 16.10
C ARG A 118 0.68 -2.26 15.07
N PRO A 119 1.63 -1.31 15.24
CA PRO A 119 2.68 -1.02 14.25
C PRO A 119 3.55 -2.24 13.94
N GLU A 120 3.81 -3.11 14.92
CA GLU A 120 4.62 -4.31 14.71
C GLU A 120 3.99 -5.30 13.71
N GLN A 121 2.66 -5.40 13.63
CA GLN A 121 2.02 -6.24 12.60
C GLN A 121 2.25 -5.69 11.19
N TYR A 122 2.17 -4.36 11.03
CA TYR A 122 2.48 -3.72 9.76
C TYR A 122 3.95 -3.90 9.38
N LYS A 123 4.87 -3.72 10.32
CA LYS A 123 6.31 -3.98 10.10
C LYS A 123 6.58 -5.42 9.72
N ASN A 124 5.97 -6.39 10.41
CA ASN A 124 6.11 -7.82 10.11
C ASN A 124 5.66 -8.15 8.68
N VAL A 125 4.49 -7.63 8.27
CA VAL A 125 3.98 -7.80 6.90
C VAL A 125 4.91 -7.16 5.88
N ILE A 126 5.26 -5.89 6.08
CA ILE A 126 6.12 -5.15 5.14
C ILE A 126 7.48 -5.83 5.01
N ASN A 127 8.10 -6.20 6.13
CA ASN A 127 9.37 -6.89 6.15
C ASN A 127 9.30 -8.24 5.42
N SER A 128 8.26 -9.05 5.68
CA SER A 128 8.12 -10.36 5.03
C SER A 128 7.91 -10.25 3.53
N LEU A 129 7.17 -9.23 3.05
CA LEU A 129 6.99 -9.01 1.62
C LEU A 129 8.24 -8.42 0.96
N VAL A 130 8.80 -7.35 1.51
CA VAL A 130 9.94 -6.62 0.91
C VAL A 130 11.21 -7.47 0.94
N ASN A 131 11.44 -8.20 2.03
CA ASN A 131 12.61 -9.05 2.22
C ASN A 131 12.31 -10.53 1.97
N PHE A 132 11.29 -10.84 1.16
CA PHE A 132 10.83 -12.21 0.91
C PHE A 132 11.99 -13.16 0.54
N GLN A 133 12.89 -12.71 -0.34
CA GLN A 133 14.05 -13.47 -0.82
C GLN A 133 15.11 -13.74 0.27
N ASN A 134 15.01 -13.09 1.43
CA ASN A 134 16.01 -13.14 2.51
C ASN A 134 15.54 -13.97 3.72
N HIS A 135 14.34 -14.55 3.68
CA HIS A 135 13.82 -15.41 4.74
C HIS A 135 13.43 -16.79 4.20
N ASN A 136 13.28 -17.76 5.10
CA ASN A 136 12.85 -19.12 4.75
C ASN A 136 11.48 -19.43 5.37
N ASP A 137 10.58 -18.46 5.31
CA ASP A 137 9.24 -18.56 5.88
C ASP A 137 8.27 -19.10 4.84
N GLU A 138 7.47 -20.08 5.24
CA GLU A 138 6.36 -20.59 4.46
C GLU A 138 5.15 -19.64 4.63
N LEU A 139 4.81 -18.88 3.59
CA LEU A 139 3.81 -17.81 3.67
C LEU A 139 2.51 -18.15 2.95
N VAL A 140 1.39 -17.82 3.59
CA VAL A 140 0.04 -17.84 2.98
C VAL A 140 -0.56 -16.47 3.03
N LEU A 141 -1.00 -15.97 1.89
CA LEU A 141 -1.68 -14.70 1.78
C LEU A 141 -3.13 -14.91 1.39
N PHE A 142 -4.02 -14.58 2.33
CA PHE A 142 -5.45 -14.57 2.11
C PHE A 142 -5.90 -13.22 1.60
N PHE A 143 -6.82 -13.21 0.63
CA PHE A 143 -7.45 -12.04 0.08
C PHE A 143 -8.97 -12.16 0.18
N ARG A 144 -9.62 -11.06 0.54
CA ARG A 144 -10.96 -10.80 0.01
C ARG A 144 -10.82 -10.39 -1.45
N HIS A 145 -11.69 -10.90 -2.32
CA HIS A 145 -11.73 -10.51 -3.73
C HIS A 145 -11.66 -8.98 -3.92
N MET A 146 -11.12 -8.54 -5.07
CA MET A 146 -11.03 -7.13 -5.44
C MET A 146 -12.41 -6.50 -5.64
N ILE A 147 -12.47 -5.18 -5.84
CA ILE A 147 -13.74 -4.46 -6.02
C ILE A 147 -14.63 -5.14 -7.08
N ALA A 148 -15.80 -5.60 -6.64
CA ALA A 148 -16.82 -6.22 -7.45
C ALA A 148 -18.14 -5.47 -7.27
N ASP A 149 -18.44 -4.53 -8.15
CA ASP A 149 -19.65 -3.69 -8.11
C ASP A 149 -20.44 -3.72 -9.44
N VAL A 150 -20.10 -4.65 -10.34
CA VAL A 150 -20.79 -4.85 -11.61
C VAL A 150 -21.78 -6.01 -11.48
N GLY A 151 -23.06 -5.76 -11.75
CA GLY A 151 -24.12 -6.77 -11.59
C GLY A 151 -24.57 -6.94 -10.13
N ALA A 152 -25.29 -8.03 -9.86
CA ALA A 152 -25.77 -8.38 -8.53
C ALA A 152 -25.71 -9.89 -8.32
N ASP A 153 -25.65 -10.32 -7.06
CA ASP A 153 -25.75 -11.73 -6.71
C ASP A 153 -27.23 -12.14 -6.72
N MET A 154 -27.56 -13.25 -7.41
CA MET A 154 -28.94 -13.74 -7.53
C MET A 154 -29.28 -14.77 -6.46
N GLU A 155 -29.23 -14.38 -5.18
CA GLU A 155 -29.35 -15.31 -4.05
C GLU A 155 -30.68 -16.11 -4.02
N ASP A 156 -31.76 -15.55 -4.57
CA ASP A 156 -33.09 -16.18 -4.66
C ASP A 156 -33.38 -16.87 -6.01
N SER A 157 -32.37 -17.05 -6.88
CA SER A 157 -32.59 -17.64 -8.21
C SER A 157 -32.75 -19.16 -8.19
N GLU A 158 -33.61 -19.67 -9.07
CA GLU A 158 -33.74 -21.11 -9.36
C GLU A 158 -32.59 -21.62 -10.26
N VAL A 159 -31.73 -20.74 -10.76
CA VAL A 159 -30.54 -21.12 -11.55
C VAL A 159 -29.52 -21.76 -10.62
N GLU A 160 -29.36 -23.08 -10.73
CA GLU A 160 -28.34 -23.84 -10.03
C GLU A 160 -26.94 -23.28 -10.35
N ASP A 161 -26.05 -23.24 -9.36
CA ASP A 161 -24.67 -22.78 -9.51
C ASP A 161 -24.52 -21.35 -10.08
N TRP A 162 -25.53 -20.47 -9.98
CA TRP A 162 -25.50 -19.10 -10.53
C TRP A 162 -24.23 -18.33 -10.13
N TRP A 163 -23.72 -18.58 -8.94
CA TRP A 163 -22.53 -17.91 -8.40
C TRP A 163 -21.25 -18.22 -9.19
N LYS A 164 -21.20 -19.34 -9.91
CA LYS A 164 -20.07 -19.72 -10.79
C LYS A 164 -20.07 -18.93 -12.10
N SER A 165 -21.18 -18.28 -12.45
CA SER A 165 -21.31 -17.49 -13.67
C SER A 165 -20.39 -16.25 -13.64
N CYS A 166 -19.76 -15.99 -14.77
CA CYS A 166 -19.00 -14.75 -15.01
C CYS A 166 -19.85 -13.67 -15.71
N GLU A 167 -21.13 -13.96 -15.96
CA GLU A 167 -22.05 -13.00 -16.54
C GLU A 167 -22.62 -12.09 -15.46
N SER A 168 -22.60 -10.77 -15.70
CA SER A 168 -23.10 -9.78 -14.74
C SER A 168 -24.62 -9.80 -14.55
N SER A 169 -25.35 -10.53 -15.41
CA SER A 169 -26.78 -10.80 -15.23
C SER A 169 -27.05 -11.81 -14.12
N ASP A 170 -26.06 -12.67 -13.79
CA ASP A 170 -26.28 -13.82 -12.94
C ASP A 170 -25.57 -13.70 -11.59
N ALA A 171 -24.37 -13.10 -11.58
CA ALA A 171 -23.57 -12.91 -10.39
C ALA A 171 -22.81 -11.59 -10.43
N ARG A 172 -22.40 -11.10 -9.25
CA ARG A 172 -21.58 -9.90 -9.16
C ARG A 172 -20.15 -10.14 -9.65
N GLN A 173 -19.67 -9.26 -10.52
CA GLN A 173 -18.38 -9.33 -11.20
C GLN A 173 -17.42 -8.22 -10.77
N LEU A 174 -16.13 -8.41 -11.05
CA LEU A 174 -15.13 -7.36 -10.86
C LEU A 174 -15.45 -6.13 -11.69
N SER A 175 -15.23 -4.96 -11.11
CA SER A 175 -15.26 -3.70 -11.83
C SER A 175 -13.93 -3.41 -12.52
N GLU A 176 -13.87 -2.42 -13.40
CA GLU A 176 -12.58 -1.98 -13.96
C GLU A 176 -11.62 -1.51 -12.85
N SER A 177 -12.15 -0.90 -11.78
CA SER A 177 -11.34 -0.57 -10.59
C SER A 177 -10.79 -1.84 -9.93
N GLY A 178 -11.61 -2.87 -9.74
CA GLY A 178 -11.17 -4.14 -9.17
C GLY A 178 -10.12 -4.88 -10.02
N LYS A 179 -10.27 -4.84 -11.35
CA LYS A 179 -9.25 -5.37 -12.27
C LYS A 179 -7.93 -4.60 -12.15
N ASN A 180 -7.99 -3.28 -12.01
CA ASN A 180 -6.81 -2.46 -11.79
C ASN A 180 -6.16 -2.71 -10.42
N GLN A 181 -6.95 -2.99 -9.38
CA GLN A 181 -6.42 -3.42 -8.07
C GLN A 181 -5.63 -4.73 -8.19
N ALA A 182 -6.20 -5.75 -8.85
CA ALA A 182 -5.52 -7.02 -9.08
C ALA A 182 -4.20 -6.84 -9.85
N LYS A 183 -4.21 -6.07 -10.94
CA LYS A 183 -3.00 -5.75 -11.72
C LYS A 183 -1.95 -5.02 -10.90
N LEU A 184 -2.36 -4.08 -10.07
CA LEU A 184 -1.46 -3.35 -9.18
C LEU A 184 -0.77 -4.30 -8.21
N ILE A 185 -1.52 -5.22 -7.58
CA ILE A 185 -0.95 -6.25 -6.70
C ILE A 185 0.02 -7.13 -7.48
N GLY A 186 -0.39 -7.64 -8.64
CA GLY A 186 0.47 -8.45 -9.51
C GLY A 186 1.78 -7.75 -9.91
N ASN A 187 1.72 -6.46 -10.24
CA ASN A 187 2.90 -5.64 -10.52
C ASN A 187 3.79 -5.46 -9.28
N THR A 188 3.19 -5.42 -8.09
CA THR A 188 3.93 -5.35 -6.82
C THR A 188 4.69 -6.64 -6.55
N PHE A 189 4.04 -7.80 -6.75
CA PHE A 189 4.68 -9.11 -6.71
C PHE A 189 5.88 -9.19 -7.66
N LYS A 190 5.70 -8.74 -8.91
CA LYS A 190 6.77 -8.67 -9.91
C LYS A 190 7.89 -7.71 -9.50
N LYS A 191 7.57 -6.52 -8.98
CA LYS A 191 8.56 -5.53 -8.49
C LYS A 191 9.44 -6.13 -7.39
N LEU A 192 8.84 -6.86 -6.46
CA LEU A 192 9.53 -7.50 -5.33
C LEU A 192 10.15 -8.85 -5.69
N ASN A 193 9.97 -9.35 -6.91
CA ASN A 193 10.35 -10.70 -7.32
C ASN A 193 9.84 -11.79 -6.37
N ILE A 194 8.59 -11.68 -5.89
CA ILE A 194 7.96 -12.72 -5.07
C ILE A 194 7.34 -13.75 -6.02
N PRO A 195 7.86 -14.98 -6.08
CA PRO A 195 7.24 -16.04 -6.86
C PRO A 195 6.01 -16.60 -6.14
N VAL A 196 5.05 -17.06 -6.94
CA VAL A 196 3.81 -17.67 -6.47
C VAL A 196 3.74 -19.08 -7.02
N GLY A 197 3.73 -20.08 -6.14
CA GLY A 197 3.73 -21.49 -6.55
C GLY A 197 2.36 -21.92 -7.06
N GLU A 198 1.31 -21.62 -6.28
CA GLU A 198 -0.08 -21.88 -6.65
C GLU A 198 -1.04 -20.90 -5.99
N ALA A 199 -2.30 -20.96 -6.41
CA ALA A 199 -3.36 -20.22 -5.76
C ALA A 199 -4.66 -21.01 -5.64
N ILE A 200 -5.42 -20.68 -4.62
CA ILE A 200 -6.71 -21.26 -4.27
C ILE A 200 -7.75 -20.13 -4.37
N SER A 201 -8.88 -20.38 -5.02
CA SER A 201 -9.94 -19.38 -5.18
C SER A 201 -11.32 -19.95 -4.90
N SER A 202 -12.23 -19.08 -4.45
CA SER A 202 -13.66 -19.32 -4.53
C SER A 202 -14.08 -19.64 -5.96
N GLU A 203 -15.15 -20.41 -6.12
CA GLU A 203 -15.73 -20.69 -7.43
C GLU A 203 -16.37 -19.45 -8.05
N MET A 204 -16.77 -18.48 -7.21
CA MET A 204 -17.31 -17.20 -7.68
C MET A 204 -16.32 -16.46 -8.57
N CYS A 205 -16.79 -16.03 -9.75
CA CYS A 205 -15.93 -15.50 -10.80
C CYS A 205 -15.09 -14.28 -10.34
N ARG A 206 -15.66 -13.39 -9.52
CA ARG A 206 -14.94 -12.25 -8.93
C ARG A 206 -13.71 -12.62 -8.11
N ALA A 207 -13.73 -13.74 -7.39
CA ALA A 207 -12.60 -14.19 -6.58
C ALA A 207 -11.51 -14.83 -7.46
N PHE A 208 -11.93 -15.70 -8.38
CA PHE A 208 -11.03 -16.29 -9.38
C PHE A 208 -10.33 -15.22 -10.23
N GLN A 209 -11.11 -14.29 -10.80
CA GLN A 209 -10.57 -13.21 -11.63
C GLN A 209 -9.67 -12.26 -10.85
N SER A 210 -9.86 -12.11 -9.53
CA SER A 210 -8.97 -11.30 -8.70
C SER A 210 -7.53 -11.82 -8.75
N LEU A 211 -7.34 -13.15 -8.81
CA LEU A 211 -6.03 -13.77 -8.96
C LEU A 211 -5.57 -13.79 -10.43
N GLU A 212 -6.48 -14.07 -11.36
CA GLU A 212 -6.18 -14.09 -12.81
C GLU A 212 -5.61 -12.75 -13.29
N TYR A 213 -6.23 -11.63 -12.91
CA TYR A 213 -5.78 -10.28 -13.29
C TYR A 213 -4.50 -9.82 -12.60
N MET A 214 -3.94 -10.58 -11.64
CA MET A 214 -2.58 -10.33 -11.15
C MET A 214 -1.52 -10.71 -12.20
N GLU A 215 -1.87 -11.55 -13.18
CA GLU A 215 -0.98 -11.95 -14.28
C GLU A 215 0.36 -12.53 -13.78
N LEU A 216 0.31 -13.36 -12.73
CA LEU A 216 1.49 -13.99 -12.10
C LEU A 216 1.81 -15.37 -12.68
N GLY A 217 0.93 -15.93 -13.51
CA GLY A 217 1.18 -17.17 -14.25
C GLY A 217 1.13 -18.45 -13.42
N MET A 218 0.58 -18.40 -12.19
CA MET A 218 0.42 -19.58 -11.34
C MET A 218 -0.84 -20.38 -11.68
N PRO A 219 -0.87 -21.69 -11.40
CA PRO A 219 -2.11 -22.46 -11.42
C PRO A 219 -3.09 -21.95 -10.34
N ILE A 220 -4.38 -21.88 -10.68
CA ILE A 220 -5.44 -21.47 -9.76
C ILE A 220 -6.46 -22.62 -9.62
N GLN A 221 -6.64 -23.11 -8.40
CA GLN A 221 -7.59 -24.15 -8.07
C GLN A 221 -8.86 -23.54 -7.45
N LYS A 222 -10.05 -23.99 -7.88
CA LYS A 222 -11.33 -23.48 -7.37
C LYS A 222 -11.92 -24.42 -6.34
N TYR A 223 -12.39 -23.88 -5.22
CA TYR A 223 -13.02 -24.65 -4.13
C TYR A 223 -14.31 -24.00 -3.67
N GLY A 224 -15.41 -24.79 -3.65
CA GLY A 224 -16.71 -24.31 -3.18
C GLY A 224 -16.73 -23.96 -1.69
N LEU A 225 -15.82 -24.54 -0.91
CA LEU A 225 -15.65 -24.28 0.52
C LEU A 225 -15.37 -22.81 0.86
N ILE A 226 -14.72 -22.07 -0.05
CA ILE A 226 -14.40 -20.65 0.14
C ILE A 226 -15.37 -19.71 -0.58
N ASN A 227 -16.50 -20.22 -1.09
CA ASN A 227 -17.56 -19.38 -1.62
C ASN A 227 -18.14 -18.46 -0.52
N HIS A 228 -18.84 -17.41 -0.95
CA HIS A 228 -19.55 -16.52 -0.04
C HIS A 228 -20.59 -17.29 0.79
N ALA A 229 -20.93 -16.78 1.98
CA ALA A 229 -21.87 -17.44 2.91
C ALA A 229 -23.27 -17.69 2.30
N SER A 230 -23.68 -16.96 1.25
CA SER A 230 -24.94 -17.25 0.55
C SER A 230 -24.89 -18.50 -0.34
N CYS A 231 -23.69 -19.04 -0.61
CA CYS A 231 -23.47 -20.25 -1.41
C CYS A 231 -22.67 -21.31 -0.64
N ASN A 232 -22.39 -21.08 0.65
CA ASN A 232 -21.76 -22.02 1.55
C ASN A 232 -22.45 -21.94 2.93
N ASN A 233 -23.04 -23.04 3.36
CA ASN A 233 -23.87 -23.12 4.58
C ASN A 233 -23.06 -23.35 5.87
N LEU A 234 -21.73 -23.29 5.82
CA LEU A 234 -20.89 -23.44 7.01
C LEU A 234 -20.90 -22.16 7.86
N GLU A 235 -21.19 -22.32 9.15
CA GLU A 235 -21.17 -21.22 10.12
C GLU A 235 -19.74 -20.73 10.43
N ASN A 236 -18.76 -21.61 10.34
CA ASN A 236 -17.34 -21.30 10.42
C ASN A 236 -16.68 -21.99 9.24
N ILE A 237 -15.92 -21.25 8.44
CA ILE A 237 -15.20 -21.84 7.29
C ILE A 237 -13.71 -21.89 7.54
N PHE A 238 -13.19 -21.03 8.42
CA PHE A 238 -11.75 -20.85 8.54
C PHE A 238 -10.99 -22.15 8.86
N PRO A 239 -11.41 -23.01 9.81
CA PRO A 239 -10.73 -24.28 10.07
C PRO A 239 -10.65 -25.18 8.83
N GLU A 240 -11.75 -25.32 8.10
CA GLU A 240 -11.82 -26.18 6.91
C GLU A 240 -11.02 -25.57 5.74
N VAL A 241 -10.98 -24.24 5.64
CA VAL A 241 -10.14 -23.54 4.66
C VAL A 241 -8.67 -23.77 4.97
N MET A 242 -8.30 -23.87 6.25
CA MET A 242 -6.94 -24.21 6.63
C MET A 242 -6.56 -25.64 6.24
N ASP A 243 -7.51 -26.57 6.19
CA ASP A 243 -7.28 -27.93 5.66
C ASP A 243 -6.99 -27.95 4.15
N LEU A 244 -7.32 -26.87 3.41
CA LEU A 244 -6.93 -26.70 2.01
C LEU A 244 -5.49 -26.21 1.86
N VAL A 245 -4.90 -25.61 2.90
CA VAL A 245 -3.52 -25.14 2.84
C VAL A 245 -2.59 -26.36 2.97
N PRO A 246 -1.70 -26.61 2.00
CA PRO A 246 -0.86 -27.79 1.99
C PRO A 246 -0.05 -27.95 3.28
N ASP A 247 0.10 -29.21 3.73
CA ASP A 247 0.94 -29.57 4.88
C ASP A 247 2.40 -29.13 4.71
N TYR A 248 2.86 -28.99 3.47
CA TYR A 248 4.17 -28.46 3.12
C TYR A 248 4.01 -27.36 2.07
N MET A 249 4.53 -26.17 2.36
CA MET A 249 4.66 -25.11 1.36
C MET A 249 6.12 -24.91 1.01
N ASN A 250 6.38 -24.47 -0.22
CA ASN A 250 7.72 -24.10 -0.62
C ASN A 250 8.07 -22.73 -0.01
N PRO A 251 9.07 -22.59 0.88
CA PRO A 251 9.44 -21.30 1.46
C PRO A 251 10.00 -20.32 0.41
N GLU A 252 10.36 -20.80 -0.78
CA GLU A 252 10.75 -19.95 -1.89
C GLU A 252 9.55 -19.35 -2.62
N GLU A 253 8.31 -19.74 -2.31
CA GLU A 253 7.07 -19.31 -2.98
C GLU A 253 5.99 -18.93 -1.98
N ILE A 254 5.08 -18.03 -2.37
CA ILE A 254 3.88 -17.75 -1.56
C ILE A 254 2.69 -18.57 -2.09
N LEU A 255 1.80 -19.00 -1.18
CA LEU A 255 0.47 -19.49 -1.51
C LEU A 255 -0.54 -18.33 -1.45
N LEU A 256 -1.33 -18.15 -2.51
CA LEU A 256 -2.43 -17.17 -2.50
C LEU A 256 -3.79 -17.86 -2.29
N VAL A 257 -4.64 -17.29 -1.44
CA VAL A 257 -6.01 -17.76 -1.21
C VAL A 257 -7.00 -16.61 -1.39
N ALA A 258 -7.91 -16.68 -2.36
CA ALA A 258 -8.88 -15.62 -2.62
C ALA A 258 -10.33 -16.06 -2.36
N GLY A 259 -10.98 -15.39 -1.42
CA GLY A 259 -12.37 -15.65 -1.02
C GLY A 259 -13.16 -14.37 -0.77
N HIS A 260 -14.02 -14.39 0.24
CA HIS A 260 -14.92 -13.28 0.59
C HIS A 260 -14.78 -12.91 2.06
N SER A 261 -15.62 -12.00 2.56
CA SER A 261 -15.56 -11.53 3.95
C SER A 261 -15.79 -12.63 4.99
N ASN A 262 -16.44 -13.73 4.63
CA ASN A 262 -16.63 -14.89 5.51
C ASN A 262 -15.32 -15.66 5.80
N LEU A 263 -14.18 -15.34 5.17
CA LEU A 263 -12.86 -15.83 5.61
C LEU A 263 -12.49 -15.37 7.04
N LEU A 264 -13.19 -14.39 7.58
CA LEU A 264 -13.07 -14.00 9.00
C LEU A 264 -13.91 -14.88 9.94
N MET A 265 -14.90 -15.62 9.43
CA MET A 265 -15.81 -16.41 10.26
C MET A 265 -15.09 -17.66 10.81
N GLY A 266 -14.93 -17.69 12.14
CA GLY A 266 -14.15 -18.71 12.83
C GLY A 266 -12.65 -18.48 12.77
N ASN A 267 -12.19 -17.34 12.23
CA ASN A 267 -10.79 -16.98 12.20
C ASN A 267 -10.32 -16.56 13.61
N PRO A 268 -9.34 -17.25 14.23
CA PRO A 268 -8.89 -16.95 15.58
C PRO A 268 -8.22 -15.57 15.70
N PHE A 269 -7.94 -14.92 14.56
CA PHE A 269 -7.31 -13.62 14.49
C PHE A 269 -8.26 -12.48 14.08
N GLU A 270 -9.56 -12.71 13.93
CA GLU A 270 -10.52 -11.70 13.46
C GLU A 270 -10.40 -10.34 14.18
N GLY A 271 -10.28 -10.35 15.52
CA GLY A 271 -10.11 -9.13 16.34
C GLY A 271 -8.75 -8.42 16.20
N GLN A 272 -7.86 -8.95 15.37
CA GLN A 272 -6.55 -8.37 15.09
C GLN A 272 -6.54 -7.48 13.85
N PHE A 273 -7.58 -7.53 13.02
CA PHE A 273 -7.73 -6.70 11.82
C PHE A 273 -8.66 -5.52 12.11
N SER A 274 -8.37 -4.34 11.55
CA SER A 274 -9.26 -3.19 11.64
C SER A 274 -10.48 -3.37 10.73
N PHE A 275 -10.24 -3.76 9.47
CA PHE A 275 -11.27 -4.01 8.46
C PHE A 275 -10.79 -5.05 7.43
N PHE A 276 -11.74 -5.71 6.76
CA PHE A 276 -11.46 -6.66 5.66
C PHE A 276 -12.30 -6.28 4.42
N ARG A 277 -11.91 -5.16 3.80
CA ARG A 277 -12.57 -4.58 2.61
C ARG A 277 -12.20 -5.38 1.36
N MET A 278 -12.89 -5.12 0.26
CA MET A 278 -12.53 -5.71 -1.03
C MET A 278 -11.09 -5.32 -1.40
N GLY A 279 -10.25 -6.31 -1.71
CA GLY A 279 -8.83 -6.15 -1.97
C GLY A 279 -7.92 -6.10 -0.73
N ASP A 280 -8.49 -6.11 0.48
CA ASP A 280 -7.71 -6.33 1.70
C ASP A 280 -7.40 -7.83 1.86
N GLY A 281 -6.31 -8.11 2.56
CA GLY A 281 -5.82 -9.44 2.85
C GLY A 281 -5.32 -9.61 4.29
N PHE A 282 -4.81 -10.79 4.59
CA PHE A 282 -3.97 -11.03 5.78
C PHE A 282 -2.92 -12.08 5.46
N LEU A 283 -1.75 -11.93 6.08
CA LEU A 283 -0.59 -12.77 5.84
C LEU A 283 -0.35 -13.68 7.05
N LEU A 284 -0.31 -14.97 6.80
CA LEU A 284 0.07 -15.99 7.77
C LEU A 284 1.44 -16.54 7.44
N LYS A 285 2.19 -16.87 8.49
CA LYS A 285 3.38 -17.68 8.43
C LYS A 285 3.06 -19.06 8.98
N LYS A 286 3.51 -20.10 8.29
CA LYS A 286 3.44 -21.47 8.78
C LYS A 286 4.69 -21.81 9.58
N GLY A 287 4.49 -22.31 10.79
CA GLY A 287 5.53 -22.79 11.67
C GLY A 287 5.87 -24.26 11.43
N ASN A 288 6.92 -24.73 12.10
CA ASN A 288 7.54 -26.04 11.81
C ASN A 288 6.64 -27.25 12.17
N GLN A 289 5.61 -27.06 13.00
CA GLN A 289 4.68 -28.11 13.41
C GLN A 289 3.30 -27.92 12.77
N GLY A 290 3.20 -27.06 11.75
CA GLY A 290 1.97 -26.73 11.06
C GLY A 290 1.12 -25.66 11.75
N GLU A 291 1.58 -25.10 12.87
CA GLU A 291 0.95 -23.95 13.50
C GLU A 291 0.99 -22.73 12.56
N LEU A 292 -0.03 -21.88 12.65
CA LEU A 292 -0.09 -20.66 11.87
C LEU A 292 0.08 -19.46 12.78
N GLU A 293 1.00 -18.59 12.40
CA GLU A 293 1.24 -17.31 13.03
C GLU A 293 0.67 -16.20 12.15
N LEU A 294 -0.19 -15.35 12.72
CA LEU A 294 -0.59 -14.13 12.04
C LEU A 294 0.58 -13.13 12.03
N LEU A 295 1.04 -12.76 10.84
CA LEU A 295 1.99 -11.65 10.68
C LEU A 295 1.26 -10.30 10.73
N GLY A 296 0.10 -10.21 10.08
CA GLY A 296 -0.74 -9.01 10.11
C GLY A 296 -1.77 -8.93 9.00
N GLY A 297 -2.60 -7.90 9.05
CA GLY A 297 -3.48 -7.52 7.94
C GLY A 297 -2.67 -6.90 6.79
N VAL A 298 -3.10 -7.14 5.57
CA VAL A 298 -2.50 -6.58 4.35
C VAL A 298 -3.56 -5.75 3.61
N PRO A 299 -3.83 -4.51 4.06
CA PRO A 299 -4.79 -3.66 3.36
C PRO A 299 -4.28 -3.34 1.95
N PHE A 300 -5.21 -3.09 1.02
CA PHE A 300 -4.89 -2.81 -0.38
C PHE A 300 -3.81 -1.72 -0.54
N ASP A 301 -3.84 -0.72 0.34
CA ASP A 301 -2.93 0.43 0.31
C ASP A 301 -1.46 0.07 0.59
N ILE A 302 -1.17 -1.08 1.23
CA ILE A 302 0.21 -1.58 1.38
C ILE A 302 0.80 -1.90 0.00
N TRP A 303 0.07 -2.62 -0.85
CA TRP A 303 0.53 -2.95 -2.20
C TRP A 303 0.79 -1.70 -3.03
N ARG A 304 -0.14 -0.74 -2.96
CA ARG A 304 0.01 0.56 -3.62
C ARG A 304 1.26 1.29 -3.16
N SER A 305 1.51 1.27 -1.85
CA SER A 305 2.67 1.93 -1.26
C SER A 305 3.98 1.25 -1.63
N ILE A 306 4.03 -0.09 -1.66
CA ILE A 306 5.23 -0.81 -2.12
C ILE A 306 5.52 -0.48 -3.59
N LEU A 307 4.49 -0.48 -4.46
CA LEU A 307 4.68 -0.22 -5.88
C LEU A 307 5.24 1.17 -6.15
N TYR A 308 4.75 2.19 -5.42
CA TYR A 308 5.06 3.60 -5.67
C TYR A 308 6.01 4.25 -4.66
N SER A 309 6.50 3.54 -3.65
CA SER A 309 7.54 4.07 -2.76
C SER A 309 8.86 4.19 -3.52
N ASP A 310 9.49 5.36 -3.39
CA ASP A 310 10.83 5.66 -3.91
C ASP A 310 11.95 5.26 -2.93
N PHE A 311 11.57 4.67 -1.80
CA PHE A 311 12.47 4.26 -0.72
C PHE A 311 12.67 2.73 -0.62
N LEU A 312 12.20 1.99 -1.64
CA LEU A 312 12.30 0.54 -1.78
C LEU A 312 13.23 0.14 -2.92
#